data_AF-M0A4Q7-F1
#
_entry.id   AF-M0A4Q7-F1
#
_cell.length_a   1.000
_cell.length_b   1.000
_cell.length_c   1.000
_cell.angle_alpha   90.00
_cell.angle_beta   90.00
_cell.angle_gamma   90.00
#
_symmetry.space_group_name_H-M   'P 1'
#
loop_
_entity.id
_entity.type
_entity.pdbx_description
1 polymer ?
#
loop_
_entity_poly.entity_id
_entity_poly.type
_entity_poly.pdbx_seq_one_letter_code
_entity_poly.pdbx_strand_id
1 'polypeptide(L)'
;MSEQGTSYFGVRDIEHVESDLERFHERGLNAVLHTFSERDREYYMETMADIVSASHDRDMRVYVNPWAVGRVFGGEALSEFIGRHPESCQVLSTGERIPAACFNDTRFRTYMREWATDAAEIGADVLFWDEPHWYIPEWFDDELPEGAWTCRCETCQELYEDDYGEEMPAVRTDRIDEFRERSLLSFLEEMMSHTADRGCQNAVCLLPSKDAEHGLSDWEDLASSEFLDILATDPYWGVHGKESEAFVSSFTGTVVSLAAEYDLESQIWIQGFRLSGGEKTVREVREATRAAVDGGVDSVFMWGYDGCRSISSIACAEPEAVWNAYLDELPVV
;
A
#
# COMPACT_ATOMS: atom_id res chain seq x y z
N MET A 1 1.24 -18.73 -14.74
CA MET A 1 0.01 -18.93 -13.94
C MET A 1 -0.22 -17.62 -13.22
N SER A 2 -1.47 -17.16 -13.10
CA SER A 2 -1.74 -15.91 -12.40
C SER A 2 -1.40 -16.08 -10.92
N GLU A 3 -0.69 -15.11 -10.36
CA GLU A 3 -0.32 -15.09 -8.95
C GLU A 3 -1.52 -14.68 -8.10
N GLN A 4 -1.69 -15.35 -6.96
CA GLN A 4 -2.86 -15.21 -6.10
C GLN A 4 -2.41 -15.18 -4.65
N GLY A 5 -2.77 -14.12 -3.93
CA GLY A 5 -2.28 -13.91 -2.58
C GLY A 5 -3.20 -13.14 -1.66
N THR A 6 -2.75 -12.93 -0.43
CA THR A 6 -3.48 -12.15 0.58
C THR A 6 -2.52 -11.43 1.50
N SER A 7 -2.98 -10.36 2.15
CA SER A 7 -2.24 -9.77 3.26
C SER A 7 -2.41 -10.59 4.54
N TYR A 8 -1.30 -10.83 5.23
CA TYR A 8 -1.20 -11.53 6.50
C TYR A 8 -0.54 -10.63 7.56
N PHE A 9 -1.24 -10.42 8.67
CA PHE A 9 -0.86 -9.44 9.68
C PHE A 9 -1.24 -9.88 11.09
N GLY A 10 -0.65 -9.21 12.08
CA GLY A 10 -1.04 -9.34 13.49
C GLY A 10 -0.57 -10.60 14.22
N VAL A 11 -0.08 -11.61 13.50
CA VAL A 11 0.47 -12.85 14.07
C VAL A 11 2.00 -12.85 13.93
N ARG A 12 2.69 -13.00 15.06
CA ARG A 12 4.17 -13.15 15.15
C ARG A 12 4.57 -14.41 15.93
N ASP A 13 3.63 -15.35 16.08
CA ASP A 13 3.87 -16.66 16.65
C ASP A 13 4.01 -17.66 15.50
N ILE A 14 5.21 -18.21 15.34
CA ILE A 14 5.56 -19.02 14.17
C ILE A 14 4.68 -20.26 14.02
N GLU A 15 4.24 -20.88 15.14
CA GLU A 15 3.38 -22.07 15.08
C GLU A 15 2.01 -21.73 14.46
N HIS A 16 1.49 -20.53 14.77
CA HIS A 16 0.25 -20.04 14.18
C HIS A 16 0.43 -19.60 12.74
N VAL A 17 1.55 -18.94 12.44
CA VAL A 17 1.87 -18.52 11.07
C VAL A 17 1.96 -19.74 10.14
N GLU A 18 2.73 -20.76 10.50
CA GLU A 18 2.86 -21.98 9.69
C GLU A 18 1.50 -22.66 9.44
N SER A 19 0.63 -22.69 10.45
CA SER A 19 -0.71 -23.25 10.30
C SER A 19 -1.59 -22.44 9.35
N ASP A 20 -1.49 -21.11 9.34
CA ASP A 20 -2.26 -20.26 8.43
C ASP A 20 -1.68 -20.31 7.01
N LEU A 21 -0.35 -20.31 6.85
CA LEU A 21 0.30 -20.46 5.55
C LEU A 21 -0.04 -21.82 4.91
N GLU A 22 -0.11 -22.90 5.69
CA GLU A 22 -0.58 -24.20 5.19
C GLU A 22 -2.02 -24.10 4.66
N ARG A 23 -2.92 -23.45 5.40
CA ARG A 23 -4.31 -23.22 4.96
C ARG A 23 -4.37 -22.41 3.67
N PHE A 24 -3.48 -21.43 3.50
CA PHE A 24 -3.41 -20.61 2.28
C PHE A 24 -2.93 -21.46 1.10
N HIS A 25 -1.85 -22.23 1.29
CA HIS A 25 -1.29 -23.12 0.28
C HIS A 25 -2.31 -24.20 -0.15
N GLU A 26 -3.00 -24.85 0.79
CA GLU A 26 -4.06 -25.84 0.53
C GLU A 26 -5.24 -25.26 -0.28
N ARG A 27 -5.45 -23.94 -0.23
CA ARG A 27 -6.47 -23.23 -1.00
C ARG A 27 -5.96 -22.69 -2.35
N GLY A 28 -4.71 -22.97 -2.70
CA GLY A 28 -4.11 -22.62 -3.99
C GLY A 28 -3.43 -21.25 -4.04
N LEU A 29 -3.31 -20.55 -2.90
CA LEU A 29 -2.56 -19.30 -2.84
C LEU A 29 -1.05 -19.59 -2.99
N ASN A 30 -0.40 -18.80 -3.83
CA ASN A 30 1.03 -18.93 -4.16
C ASN A 30 1.80 -17.64 -3.88
N ALA A 31 1.18 -16.67 -3.22
CA ALA A 31 1.84 -15.48 -2.72
C ALA A 31 1.21 -15.00 -1.41
N VAL A 32 1.99 -14.26 -0.61
CA VAL A 32 1.54 -13.67 0.65
C VAL A 32 2.23 -12.34 0.87
N LEU A 33 1.48 -11.36 1.35
CA LEU A 33 2.03 -10.09 1.82
C LEU A 33 2.10 -10.11 3.35
N HIS A 34 3.31 -10.01 3.90
CA HIS A 34 3.51 -9.84 5.33
C HIS A 34 3.64 -8.36 5.68
N THR A 35 2.92 -7.91 6.70
CA THR A 35 3.11 -6.55 7.19
C THR A 35 4.40 -6.42 7.97
N PHE A 36 5.18 -5.37 7.69
CA PHE A 36 6.44 -5.09 8.39
C PHE A 36 6.47 -3.65 8.91
N SER A 37 5.85 -3.48 10.07
CA SER A 37 5.71 -2.19 10.74
C SER A 37 6.99 -1.79 11.50
N GLU A 38 7.01 -0.56 12.01
CA GLU A 38 8.11 -0.08 12.88
C GLU A 38 8.30 -0.97 14.13
N ARG A 39 7.20 -1.51 14.68
CA ARG A 39 7.23 -2.47 15.79
C ARG A 39 7.91 -3.77 15.38
N ASP A 40 7.65 -4.26 14.17
CA ASP A 40 8.24 -5.50 13.69
C ASP A 40 9.73 -5.34 13.48
N ARG A 41 10.16 -4.21 12.91
CA ARG A 41 11.56 -3.85 12.76
C ARG A 41 12.30 -3.71 14.11
N GLU A 42 11.66 -3.14 15.13
CA GLU A 42 12.29 -2.94 16.44
C GLU A 42 12.38 -4.24 17.26
N TYR A 43 11.36 -5.10 17.20
CA TYR A 43 11.21 -6.20 18.16
C TYR A 43 11.15 -7.61 17.54
N TYR A 44 10.94 -7.75 16.23
CA TYR A 44 10.60 -9.01 15.59
C TYR A 44 11.42 -9.32 14.32
N MET A 45 12.58 -8.69 14.10
CA MET A 45 13.43 -8.94 12.92
C MET A 45 13.69 -10.42 12.63
N GLU A 46 14.23 -11.16 13.59
CA GLU A 46 14.52 -12.59 13.44
C GLU A 46 13.24 -13.40 13.23
N THR A 47 12.17 -13.08 13.97
CA THR A 47 10.86 -13.73 13.80
C THR A 47 10.25 -13.47 12.43
N MET A 48 10.41 -12.27 11.87
CA MET A 48 9.95 -11.95 10.52
C MET A 48 10.75 -12.71 9.47
N ALA A 49 12.06 -12.87 9.64
CA ALA A 49 12.88 -13.71 8.76
C ALA A 49 12.45 -15.19 8.80
N ASP A 50 12.11 -15.71 9.99
CA ASP A 50 11.55 -17.06 10.13
C ASP A 50 10.18 -17.19 9.44
N ILE A 51 9.32 -16.18 9.54
CA ILE A 51 8.00 -16.13 8.89
C ILE A 51 8.11 -16.08 7.35
N VAL A 52 9.03 -15.27 6.83
CA VAL A 52 9.33 -15.20 5.39
C VAL A 52 9.83 -16.56 4.91
N SER A 53 10.79 -17.16 5.63
CA SER A 53 11.32 -18.49 5.30
C SER A 53 10.21 -19.56 5.30
N ALA A 54 9.31 -19.54 6.28
CA ALA A 54 8.18 -20.48 6.35
C ALA A 54 7.18 -20.31 5.19
N SER A 55 7.12 -19.11 4.59
CA SER A 55 6.32 -18.84 3.39
C SER A 55 7.00 -19.41 2.15
N HIS A 56 8.33 -19.23 2.03
CA HIS A 56 9.13 -19.82 0.96
C HIS A 56 9.12 -21.35 0.98
N ASP A 57 9.13 -21.98 2.16
CA ASP A 57 9.01 -23.44 2.31
C ASP A 57 7.70 -24.01 1.73
N ARG A 58 6.72 -23.15 1.44
CA ARG A 58 5.43 -23.46 0.80
C ARG A 58 5.31 -22.92 -0.63
N ASP A 59 6.45 -22.62 -1.25
CA ASP A 59 6.57 -22.10 -2.61
C ASP A 59 5.76 -20.80 -2.82
N MET A 60 5.60 -19.97 -1.78
CA MET A 60 4.92 -18.68 -1.89
C MET A 60 5.91 -17.56 -2.23
N ARG A 61 5.55 -16.68 -3.17
CA ARG A 61 6.23 -15.39 -3.34
C ARG A 61 5.86 -14.45 -2.19
N VAL A 62 6.85 -13.81 -1.59
CA VAL A 62 6.69 -13.02 -0.37
C VAL A 62 6.80 -11.53 -0.66
N TYR A 63 5.72 -10.82 -0.37
CA TYR A 63 5.64 -9.37 -0.38
C TYR A 63 5.80 -8.83 1.05
N VAL A 64 6.44 -7.68 1.20
CA VAL A 64 6.56 -6.98 2.48
C VAL A 64 6.22 -5.51 2.31
N ASN A 65 5.31 -4.98 3.14
CA ASN A 65 4.92 -3.56 3.11
C ASN A 65 5.32 -2.79 4.38
N PRO A 66 5.54 -1.46 4.29
CA PRO A 66 5.89 -0.60 5.41
C PRO A 66 4.64 -0.20 6.20
N TRP A 67 3.86 -1.18 6.66
CA TRP A 67 2.52 -1.03 7.23
C TRP A 67 2.39 0.16 8.20
N ALA A 68 1.68 1.21 7.77
CA ALA A 68 1.47 2.50 8.44
C ALA A 68 2.73 3.28 8.90
N VAL A 69 3.92 2.94 8.42
CA VAL A 69 5.17 3.61 8.78
C VAL A 69 5.07 5.11 8.46
N GLY A 70 5.43 5.95 9.43
CA GLY A 70 5.32 7.41 9.29
C GLY A 70 3.90 7.95 9.09
N ARG A 71 2.84 7.11 9.13
CA ARG A 71 1.46 7.47 8.74
C ARG A 71 1.33 8.05 7.32
N VAL A 72 2.12 7.51 6.39
CA VAL A 72 2.09 7.90 4.97
C VAL A 72 2.00 6.69 4.02
N PHE A 73 1.70 5.51 4.57
CA PHE A 73 1.43 4.27 3.86
C PHE A 73 0.17 3.63 4.42
N GLY A 74 -0.49 2.78 3.64
CA GLY A 74 -1.68 2.03 4.07
C GLY A 74 -1.46 1.24 5.35
N GLY A 75 -2.50 1.16 6.20
CA GLY A 75 -2.51 0.26 7.35
C GLY A 75 -3.02 0.80 8.70
N GLU A 76 -3.19 -0.12 9.65
CA GLU A 76 -3.75 0.12 10.97
C GLU A 76 -2.71 0.12 12.10
N ALA A 77 -1.43 -0.02 11.77
CA ALA A 77 -0.35 0.10 12.76
C ALA A 77 -0.17 1.56 13.23
N LEU A 78 0.46 1.71 14.39
CA LEU A 78 0.87 3.02 14.89
C LEU A 78 2.29 3.32 14.42
N SER A 79 2.57 4.58 14.12
CA SER A 79 3.93 5.06 13.84
C SER A 79 4.54 5.68 15.09
N GLU A 80 5.60 5.06 15.61
CA GLU A 80 6.42 5.62 16.67
C GLU A 80 7.43 6.65 16.12
N PHE A 81 7.83 6.53 14.85
CA PHE A 81 8.75 7.42 14.15
C PHE A 81 8.34 8.88 14.34
N ILE A 82 7.10 9.23 14.02
CA ILE A 82 6.56 10.59 14.17
C ILE A 82 6.46 11.05 15.63
N GLY A 83 6.37 10.12 16.58
CA GLY A 83 6.38 10.41 18.01
C GLY A 83 7.80 10.70 18.54
N ARG A 84 8.81 10.00 17.99
CA ARG A 84 10.24 10.22 18.30
C ARG A 84 10.83 11.40 17.54
N HIS A 85 10.28 11.70 16.36
CA HIS A 85 10.75 12.73 15.43
C HIS A 85 9.63 13.68 15.00
N PRO A 86 9.00 14.42 15.93
CA PRO A 86 7.96 15.37 15.60
C PRO A 86 8.44 16.50 14.67
N GLU A 87 9.75 16.72 14.56
CA GLU A 87 10.35 17.64 13.58
C GLU A 87 10.25 17.15 12.12
N SER A 88 10.17 15.84 11.90
CA SER A 88 10.04 15.20 10.59
C SER A 88 8.61 15.16 10.07
N CYS A 89 7.66 15.64 10.87
CA CYS A 89 6.25 15.68 10.53
C CYS A 89 5.90 16.72 9.47
N GLN A 90 4.85 16.44 8.69
CA GLN A 90 4.23 17.37 7.77
C GLN A 90 3.71 18.60 8.52
N VAL A 91 3.75 19.75 7.84
CA VAL A 91 3.24 21.02 8.37
C VAL A 91 2.13 21.51 7.45
N LEU A 92 0.98 21.87 8.01
CA LEU A 92 -0.10 22.51 7.29
C LEU A 92 0.35 23.85 6.73
N SER A 93 -0.32 24.31 5.69
CA SER A 93 -0.17 25.66 5.17
C SER A 93 -0.48 26.76 6.19
N THR A 94 -1.20 26.44 7.26
CA THR A 94 -1.48 27.30 8.42
C THR A 94 -0.36 27.31 9.47
N GLY A 95 0.65 26.44 9.33
CA GLY A 95 1.83 26.35 10.20
C GLY A 95 1.75 25.31 11.32
N GLU A 96 0.62 24.60 11.46
CA GLU A 96 0.47 23.52 12.44
C GLU A 96 1.13 22.23 11.96
N ARG A 97 1.76 21.48 12.88
CA ARG A 97 2.33 20.16 12.59
C ARG A 97 1.26 19.08 12.67
N ILE A 98 1.31 18.17 11.72
CA ILE A 98 0.39 17.04 11.61
C ILE A 98 1.16 15.74 11.83
N PRO A 99 0.61 14.76 12.57
CA PRO A 99 1.30 13.51 12.89
C PRO A 99 1.37 12.57 11.67
N ALA A 100 2.10 12.97 10.63
CA ALA A 100 2.46 12.16 9.47
C ALA A 100 3.82 12.65 8.95
N ALA A 101 4.71 11.75 8.53
CA ALA A 101 6.06 12.10 8.10
C ALA A 101 6.06 12.85 6.76
N CYS A 102 7.04 13.73 6.55
CA CYS A 102 7.24 14.40 5.27
C CYS A 102 8.16 13.58 4.36
N PHE A 103 7.74 13.31 3.11
CA PHE A 103 8.56 12.60 2.12
C PHE A 103 9.88 13.30 1.76
N ASN A 104 9.96 14.62 1.97
CA ASN A 104 11.17 15.41 1.74
C ASN A 104 12.09 15.47 2.97
N ASP A 105 11.65 15.02 4.15
CA ASP A 105 12.48 15.02 5.33
C ASP A 105 13.62 13.98 5.23
N THR A 106 14.86 14.44 5.40
CA THR A 106 16.04 13.56 5.22
C THR A 106 16.09 12.45 6.26
N ARG A 107 15.58 12.68 7.47
CA ARG A 107 15.56 11.65 8.52
C ARG A 107 14.56 10.55 8.16
N PHE A 108 13.38 10.90 7.66
CA PHE A 108 12.39 9.93 7.19
C PHE A 108 12.91 9.14 5.99
N ARG A 109 13.50 9.79 4.98
CA ARG A 109 14.13 9.10 3.83
C ARG A 109 15.23 8.14 4.26
N THR A 110 16.03 8.53 5.26
CA THR A 110 17.06 7.63 5.83
C THR A 110 16.43 6.44 6.54
N TYR A 111 15.41 6.67 7.37
CA TYR A 111 14.68 5.59 8.03
C TYR A 111 14.08 4.60 7.03
N MET A 112 13.49 5.09 5.93
CA MET A 112 12.88 4.24 4.90
C MET A 112 13.90 3.45 4.10
N ARG A 113 15.10 3.99 3.83
CA ARG A 113 16.21 3.21 3.25
C ARG A 113 16.70 2.10 4.18
N GLU A 114 16.77 2.37 5.48
CA GLU A 114 17.10 1.34 6.46
C GLU A 114 15.98 0.28 6.52
N TRP A 115 14.71 0.70 6.57
CA TRP A 115 13.57 -0.20 6.51
C TRP A 115 13.61 -1.10 5.27
N ALA A 116 13.90 -0.54 4.09
CA ALA A 116 14.02 -1.31 2.86
C ALA A 116 15.20 -2.29 2.88
N THR A 117 16.30 -1.92 3.54
CA THR A 117 17.43 -2.83 3.77
C THR A 117 17.00 -3.99 4.64
N ASP A 118 16.35 -3.70 5.76
CA ASP A 118 15.91 -4.70 6.72
C ASP A 118 14.84 -5.62 6.11
N ALA A 119 13.92 -5.08 5.29
CA ALA A 119 12.93 -5.85 4.53
C ALA A 119 13.58 -6.82 3.53
N ALA A 120 14.64 -6.41 2.85
CA ALA A 120 15.42 -7.30 1.99
C ALA A 120 16.21 -8.34 2.80
N GLU A 121 16.78 -7.96 3.95
CA GLU A 121 17.55 -8.85 4.83
C GLU A 121 16.70 -9.96 5.47
N ILE A 122 15.42 -9.70 5.78
CA ILE A 122 14.48 -10.74 6.21
C ILE A 122 14.05 -11.68 5.08
N GLY A 123 14.45 -11.41 3.83
CA GLY A 123 14.27 -12.28 2.67
C GLY A 123 13.04 -11.97 1.81
N ALA A 124 12.51 -10.74 1.82
CA ALA A 124 11.39 -10.38 0.95
C ALA A 124 11.75 -10.55 -0.54
N ASP A 125 10.80 -11.06 -1.34
CA ASP A 125 10.95 -11.09 -2.81
C ASP A 125 10.55 -9.74 -3.42
N VAL A 126 9.49 -9.13 -2.86
CA VAL A 126 8.92 -7.86 -3.33
C VAL A 126 8.71 -6.90 -2.17
N LEU A 127 9.19 -5.67 -2.30
CA LEU A 127 8.79 -4.57 -1.42
C LEU A 127 7.56 -3.89 -2.00
N PHE A 128 6.48 -3.89 -1.22
CA PHE A 128 5.19 -3.37 -1.60
C PHE A 128 4.97 -1.98 -0.97
N TRP A 129 5.10 -0.95 -1.78
CA TRP A 129 4.87 0.45 -1.41
C TRP A 129 3.37 0.73 -1.42
N ASP A 130 2.77 0.55 -0.26
CA ASP A 130 1.32 0.53 -0.05
C ASP A 130 0.73 1.94 0.07
N GLU A 131 0.04 2.39 -0.96
CA GLU A 131 -0.70 3.67 -1.01
C GLU A 131 0.13 4.85 -0.48
N PRO A 132 1.33 5.16 -0.99
CA PRO A 132 2.11 6.25 -0.44
C PRO A 132 1.38 7.59 -0.64
N HIS A 133 1.03 8.27 0.45
CA HIS A 133 0.14 9.43 0.44
C HIS A 133 0.62 10.57 1.34
N TRP A 134 0.31 11.79 0.92
CA TRP A 134 0.32 12.95 1.82
C TRP A 134 -0.83 12.83 2.81
N TYR A 135 -0.80 13.60 3.91
CA TYR A 135 -1.82 13.47 4.96
C TYR A 135 -3.27 13.53 4.43
N ILE A 136 -4.05 12.48 4.71
CA ILE A 136 -5.48 12.37 4.39
C ILE A 136 -6.28 12.50 5.69
N PRO A 137 -6.91 13.66 5.98
CA PRO A 137 -7.59 13.91 7.25
C PRO A 137 -8.70 12.90 7.57
N GLU A 138 -9.43 12.45 6.54
CA GLU A 138 -10.56 11.53 6.64
C GLU A 138 -10.15 10.16 7.21
N TRP A 139 -8.88 9.79 7.11
CA TRP A 139 -8.38 8.51 7.61
C TRP A 139 -8.07 8.54 9.10
N PHE A 140 -7.95 9.74 9.68
CA PHE A 140 -7.55 9.94 11.08
C PHE A 140 -8.64 10.63 11.93
N ASP A 141 -9.87 10.73 11.41
CA ASP A 141 -10.98 11.44 12.05
C ASP A 141 -10.65 12.91 12.39
N ASP A 142 -9.81 13.55 11.59
CA ASP A 142 -9.36 14.93 11.79
C ASP A 142 -10.11 15.91 10.88
N GLU A 143 -10.44 17.09 11.40
CA GLU A 143 -11.00 18.20 10.63
C GLU A 143 -9.95 19.30 10.45
N LEU A 144 -9.51 19.52 9.20
CA LEU A 144 -8.57 20.60 8.88
C LEU A 144 -9.29 21.93 8.61
N PRO A 145 -8.62 23.08 8.83
CA PRO A 145 -9.13 24.37 8.37
C PRO A 145 -9.41 24.35 6.86
N GLU A 146 -10.48 25.02 6.43
CA GLU A 146 -10.88 25.06 5.02
C GLU A 146 -9.73 25.55 4.11
N GLY A 147 -9.37 24.73 3.12
CA GLY A 147 -8.28 25.02 2.18
C GLY A 147 -6.86 24.82 2.75
N ALA A 148 -6.72 24.30 3.98
CA ALA A 148 -5.43 23.89 4.50
C ALA A 148 -4.91 22.65 3.75
N TRP A 149 -3.59 22.56 3.60
CA TRP A 149 -2.94 21.46 2.89
C TRP A 149 -1.55 21.21 3.48
N THR A 150 -1.07 19.98 3.34
CA THR A 150 0.33 19.61 3.63
C THR A 150 1.09 19.32 2.33
N CYS A 151 2.40 19.44 2.28
CA CYS A 151 3.31 19.81 3.36
C CYS A 151 3.97 21.17 3.05
N ARG A 152 4.00 22.05 4.06
CA ARG A 152 4.66 23.37 4.02
C ARG A 152 5.74 23.49 5.10
N CYS A 153 6.45 22.40 5.41
CA CYS A 153 7.58 22.41 6.34
C CYS A 153 8.76 23.22 5.76
N GLU A 154 9.81 23.46 6.57
CA GLU A 154 10.99 24.22 6.14
C GLU A 154 11.63 23.59 4.90
N THR A 155 11.84 22.28 4.89
CA THR A 155 12.43 21.55 3.75
C THR A 155 11.58 21.64 2.48
N CYS A 156 10.25 21.53 2.59
CA CYS A 156 9.38 21.67 1.41
C CYS A 156 9.41 23.10 0.85
N GLN A 157 9.49 24.12 1.71
CA GLN A 157 9.58 25.50 1.27
C GLN A 157 10.91 25.78 0.56
N GLU A 158 12.02 25.26 1.08
CA GLU A 158 13.35 25.38 0.46
C GLU A 158 13.39 24.68 -0.91
N LEU A 159 12.94 23.43 -0.99
CA LEU A 159 12.90 22.68 -2.26
C LEU A 159 11.98 23.34 -3.30
N TYR A 160 10.84 23.87 -2.87
CA TYR A 160 9.94 24.59 -3.76
C TYR A 160 10.60 25.88 -4.29
N GLU A 161 11.27 26.65 -3.43
CA GLU A 161 11.97 27.88 -3.86
C GLU A 161 13.11 27.57 -4.83
N ASP A 162 13.83 26.46 -4.61
CA ASP A 162 14.88 25.99 -5.52
C ASP A 162 14.31 25.58 -6.89
N ASP A 163 13.16 24.88 -6.92
CA ASP A 163 12.52 24.40 -8.14
C ASP A 163 11.85 25.53 -8.96
N TYR A 164 11.17 26.46 -8.29
CA TYR A 164 10.28 27.44 -8.93
C TYR A 164 10.78 28.89 -8.85
N GLY A 165 11.82 29.17 -8.06
CA GLY A 165 12.41 30.51 -7.91
C GLY A 165 11.49 31.52 -7.23
N GLU A 166 10.52 31.05 -6.44
CA GLU A 166 9.54 31.87 -5.72
C GLU A 166 9.19 31.25 -4.36
N GLU A 167 8.67 32.06 -3.43
CA GLU A 167 8.23 31.58 -2.13
C GLU A 167 7.03 30.62 -2.28
N MET A 168 7.07 29.50 -1.56
CA MET A 168 5.98 28.51 -1.55
C MET A 168 4.66 29.16 -1.08
N PRO A 169 3.60 29.19 -1.91
CA PRO A 169 2.31 29.79 -1.55
C PRO A 169 1.73 29.22 -0.25
N ALA A 170 0.90 29.99 0.46
CA ALA A 170 0.10 29.47 1.58
C ALA A 170 -1.26 28.90 1.11
N VAL A 171 -1.73 29.36 -0.05
CA VAL A 171 -2.97 28.87 -0.68
C VAL A 171 -2.60 27.80 -1.69
N ARG A 172 -3.34 26.69 -1.72
CA ARG A 172 -3.11 25.57 -2.66
C ARG A 172 -3.31 26.06 -4.10
N THR A 173 -2.41 25.67 -4.99
CA THR A 173 -2.44 25.96 -6.43
C THR A 173 -2.02 24.71 -7.20
N ASP A 174 -2.27 24.67 -8.51
CA ASP A 174 -1.82 23.56 -9.37
C ASP A 174 -0.29 23.32 -9.27
N ARG A 175 0.50 24.37 -9.01
CA ARG A 175 1.96 24.27 -8.82
C ARG A 175 2.33 23.59 -7.49
N ILE A 176 1.52 23.79 -6.45
CA ILE A 176 1.68 23.04 -5.19
C ILE A 176 1.41 21.56 -5.41
N ASP A 177 0.39 21.25 -6.21
CA ASP A 177 0.03 19.87 -6.56
C ASP A 177 1.15 19.20 -7.36
N GLU A 178 1.67 19.86 -8.39
CA GLU A 178 2.84 19.40 -9.17
C GLU A 178 4.07 19.15 -8.27
N PHE A 179 4.37 20.08 -7.35
CA PHE A 179 5.48 19.93 -6.40
C PHE A 179 5.31 18.71 -5.49
N ARG A 180 4.08 18.47 -5.00
CA ARG A 180 3.75 17.36 -4.11
C ARG A 180 3.85 16.02 -4.84
N GLU A 181 3.36 15.93 -6.06
CA GLU A 181 3.49 14.75 -6.91
C GLU A 181 4.96 14.45 -7.22
N ARG A 182 5.73 15.46 -7.65
CA ARG A 182 7.18 15.32 -7.90
C ARG A 182 7.96 14.91 -6.65
N SER A 183 7.62 15.44 -5.49
CA SER A 183 8.25 15.09 -4.22
C SER A 183 7.98 13.63 -3.84
N LEU A 184 6.75 13.16 -4.05
CA LEU A 184 6.36 11.77 -3.83
C LEU A 184 7.05 10.83 -4.82
N LEU A 185 7.06 11.16 -6.12
CA LEU A 185 7.79 10.40 -7.14
C LEU A 185 9.28 10.33 -6.82
N SER A 186 9.91 11.45 -6.45
CA SER A 186 11.32 11.49 -6.04
C SER A 186 11.60 10.59 -4.83
N PHE A 187 10.67 10.52 -3.88
CA PHE A 187 10.76 9.59 -2.75
C PHE A 187 10.68 8.13 -3.23
N LEU A 188 9.69 7.79 -4.05
CA LEU A 188 9.51 6.44 -4.58
C LEU A 188 10.71 6.01 -5.42
N GLU A 189 11.20 6.85 -6.34
CA GLU A 189 12.40 6.60 -7.14
C GLU A 189 13.61 6.25 -6.27
N GLU A 190 13.87 7.03 -5.21
CA GLU A 190 14.98 6.74 -4.29
C GLU A 190 14.79 5.40 -3.58
N MET A 191 13.59 5.11 -3.08
CA MET A 191 13.31 3.87 -2.37
C MET A 191 13.37 2.66 -3.30
N MET A 192 12.77 2.76 -4.49
CA MET A 192 12.71 1.68 -5.47
C MET A 192 14.09 1.36 -6.05
N SER A 193 14.88 2.37 -6.37
CA SER A 193 16.28 2.19 -6.78
C SER A 193 17.08 1.46 -5.70
N HIS A 194 16.92 1.87 -4.44
CA HIS A 194 17.59 1.26 -3.30
C HIS A 194 17.14 -0.19 -3.03
N THR A 195 15.86 -0.51 -3.29
CA THR A 195 15.33 -1.88 -3.28
C THR A 195 15.94 -2.74 -4.38
N ALA A 196 15.99 -2.22 -5.62
CA ALA A 196 16.52 -2.93 -6.77
C ALA A 196 18.01 -3.28 -6.58
N ASP A 197 18.79 -2.37 -5.99
CA ASP A 197 20.20 -2.61 -5.62
C ASP A 197 20.40 -3.78 -4.62
N ARG A 198 19.33 -4.19 -3.93
CA ARG A 198 19.32 -5.35 -3.00
C ARG A 198 18.76 -6.62 -3.62
N GLY A 199 18.32 -6.57 -4.88
CA GLY A 199 17.81 -7.72 -5.62
C GLY A 199 16.35 -8.06 -5.33
N CYS A 200 15.61 -7.19 -4.63
CA CYS A 200 14.16 -7.31 -4.48
C CYS A 200 13.45 -6.55 -5.60
N GLN A 201 12.23 -6.97 -5.92
CA GLN A 201 11.36 -6.24 -6.84
C GLN A 201 10.56 -5.15 -6.12
N ASN A 202 10.08 -4.17 -6.87
CA ASN A 202 9.21 -3.11 -6.38
C ASN A 202 7.78 -3.27 -6.91
N ALA A 203 6.83 -3.29 -5.97
CA ALA A 203 5.42 -3.10 -6.27
C ALA A 203 4.96 -1.78 -5.66
N VAL A 204 4.23 -0.96 -6.43
CA VAL A 204 3.62 0.27 -5.89
C VAL A 204 2.12 0.19 -6.07
N CYS A 205 1.39 0.30 -4.96
CA CYS A 205 -0.07 0.39 -4.96
C CYS A 205 -0.50 1.83 -4.88
N LEU A 206 -1.20 2.30 -5.91
CA LEU A 206 -1.82 3.62 -5.91
C LEU A 206 -3.28 3.50 -5.52
N LEU A 207 -3.74 4.42 -4.68
CA LEU A 207 -5.15 4.62 -4.38
C LEU A 207 -5.95 4.71 -5.69
N PRO A 208 -7.19 4.20 -5.75
CA PRO A 208 -8.00 4.15 -6.98
C PRO A 208 -8.64 5.52 -7.26
N SER A 209 -7.80 6.55 -7.32
CA SER A 209 -8.12 7.91 -7.71
C SER A 209 -7.02 8.48 -8.61
N LYS A 210 -7.38 9.46 -9.44
CA LYS A 210 -6.45 10.17 -10.33
C LYS A 210 -6.49 11.65 -9.99
N ASP A 211 -6.09 11.96 -8.77
CA ASP A 211 -6.07 13.33 -8.26
C ASP A 211 -4.85 13.56 -7.35
N ALA A 212 -4.34 14.79 -7.39
CA ALA A 212 -3.17 15.22 -6.64
C ALA A 212 -3.43 15.38 -5.13
N GLU A 213 -4.68 15.22 -4.69
CA GLU A 213 -5.02 15.28 -3.27
C GLU A 213 -4.57 14.01 -2.54
N HIS A 214 -4.84 12.86 -3.14
CA HIS A 214 -4.58 11.55 -2.54
C HIS A 214 -3.26 10.90 -3.00
N GLY A 215 -2.61 11.42 -4.05
CA GLY A 215 -1.37 10.84 -4.55
C GLY A 215 -0.96 11.42 -5.91
N LEU A 216 -0.71 10.53 -6.87
CA LEU A 216 -0.34 10.88 -8.24
C LEU A 216 -1.57 10.96 -9.13
N SER A 217 -1.77 12.09 -9.80
CA SER A 217 -2.82 12.26 -10.79
C SER A 217 -2.51 11.54 -12.12
N ASP A 218 -1.24 11.48 -12.50
CA ASP A 218 -0.75 10.73 -13.66
C ASP A 218 0.05 9.50 -13.22
N TRP A 219 -0.42 8.33 -13.61
CA TRP A 219 0.21 7.06 -13.26
C TRP A 219 1.30 6.68 -14.28
N GLU A 220 1.32 7.31 -15.46
CA GLU A 220 2.35 7.08 -16.47
C GLU A 220 3.73 7.50 -15.96
N ASP A 221 3.82 8.59 -15.19
CA ASP A 221 5.09 9.05 -14.60
C ASP A 221 5.72 7.95 -13.73
N LEU A 222 4.92 7.29 -12.88
CA LEU A 222 5.37 6.17 -12.07
C LEU A 222 5.65 4.93 -12.92
N ALA A 223 4.74 4.59 -13.85
CA ALA A 223 4.87 3.41 -14.71
C ALA A 223 6.12 3.48 -15.61
N SER A 224 6.59 4.68 -15.93
CA SER A 224 7.80 4.90 -16.73
C SER A 224 9.12 4.70 -15.97
N SER A 225 9.06 4.51 -14.64
CA SER A 225 10.23 4.27 -13.81
C SER A 225 10.92 2.96 -14.18
N GLU A 226 12.25 2.99 -14.35
CA GLU A 226 13.04 1.77 -14.61
C GLU A 226 13.16 0.85 -13.39
N PHE A 227 12.74 1.31 -12.20
CA PHE A 227 12.83 0.57 -10.95
C PHE A 227 11.50 -0.04 -10.49
N LEU A 228 10.41 0.20 -11.24
CA LEU A 228 9.12 -0.40 -10.95
C LEU A 228 9.01 -1.76 -11.64
N ASP A 229 8.58 -2.78 -10.91
CA ASP A 229 8.31 -4.11 -11.48
C ASP A 229 6.81 -4.38 -11.59
N ILE A 230 6.04 -3.97 -10.57
CA ILE A 230 4.61 -4.27 -10.45
C ILE A 230 3.83 -2.98 -10.19
N LEU A 231 2.89 -2.66 -11.09
CA LEU A 231 1.91 -1.61 -10.86
C LEU A 231 0.66 -2.22 -10.21
N ALA A 232 0.28 -1.70 -9.05
CA ALA A 232 -0.87 -2.16 -8.29
C ALA A 232 -1.88 -1.04 -8.04
N THR A 233 -3.14 -1.42 -7.84
CA THR A 233 -4.17 -0.57 -7.24
C THR A 233 -5.21 -1.42 -6.54
N ASP A 234 -6.02 -0.77 -5.71
CA ASP A 234 -6.92 -1.41 -4.78
C ASP A 234 -8.32 -0.78 -4.84
N PRO A 235 -9.13 -1.12 -5.86
CA PRO A 235 -10.45 -0.54 -6.08
C PRO A 235 -11.49 -1.04 -5.05
N TYR A 236 -11.33 -0.63 -3.79
CA TYR A 236 -12.17 -0.99 -2.64
C TYR A 236 -13.55 -0.32 -2.73
N TRP A 237 -14.43 -0.95 -3.52
CA TRP A 237 -15.75 -0.42 -3.87
C TRP A 237 -16.61 -0.06 -2.65
N GLY A 238 -16.50 -0.81 -1.55
CA GLY A 238 -17.25 -0.58 -0.32
C GLY A 238 -16.84 0.72 0.37
N VAL A 239 -15.55 1.05 0.37
CA VAL A 239 -15.03 2.32 0.92
C VAL A 239 -15.47 3.49 0.04
N HIS A 240 -15.43 3.33 -1.28
CA HIS A 240 -15.77 4.40 -2.22
C HIS A 240 -17.27 4.51 -2.53
N GLY A 241 -18.12 3.64 -1.96
CA GLY A 241 -19.55 3.60 -2.24
C GLY A 241 -19.89 3.37 -3.72
N LYS A 242 -19.11 2.51 -4.39
CA LYS A 242 -19.25 2.17 -5.82
C LYS A 242 -19.82 0.77 -6.00
N GLU A 243 -20.32 0.49 -7.20
CA GLU A 243 -20.68 -0.88 -7.61
C GLU A 243 -19.40 -1.68 -7.90
N SER A 244 -19.29 -2.87 -7.30
CA SER A 244 -18.04 -3.65 -7.25
C SER A 244 -17.48 -4.01 -8.63
N GLU A 245 -18.27 -4.68 -9.47
CA GLU A 245 -17.85 -5.16 -10.79
C GLU A 245 -17.34 -4.01 -11.67
N ALA A 246 -18.12 -2.93 -11.78
CA ALA A 246 -17.80 -1.81 -12.65
C ALA A 246 -16.55 -1.05 -12.18
N PHE A 247 -16.41 -0.84 -10.87
CA PHE A 247 -15.28 -0.13 -10.30
C PHE A 247 -13.99 -0.93 -10.44
N VAL A 248 -14.01 -2.22 -10.07
CA VAL A 248 -12.84 -3.09 -10.19
C VAL A 248 -12.45 -3.32 -11.65
N SER A 249 -13.41 -3.53 -12.55
CA SER A 249 -13.12 -3.68 -13.99
C SER A 249 -12.43 -2.45 -14.58
N SER A 250 -12.85 -1.24 -14.17
CA SER A 250 -12.27 0.00 -14.67
C SER A 250 -10.80 0.17 -14.28
N PHE A 251 -10.47 -0.11 -13.03
CA PHE A 251 -9.09 -0.02 -12.54
C PHE A 251 -8.22 -1.18 -13.01
N THR A 252 -8.80 -2.39 -13.15
CA THR A 252 -8.12 -3.54 -13.79
C THR A 252 -7.68 -3.18 -15.21
N GLY A 253 -8.59 -2.62 -16.03
CA GLY A 253 -8.24 -2.19 -17.38
C GLY A 253 -7.17 -1.08 -17.42
N THR A 254 -7.13 -0.20 -16.40
CA THR A 254 -6.11 0.85 -16.28
C THR A 254 -4.73 0.25 -16.01
N VAL A 255 -4.62 -0.61 -14.99
CA VAL A 255 -3.35 -1.22 -14.60
C VAL A 255 -2.85 -2.16 -15.70
N VAL A 256 -3.70 -3.01 -16.28
CA VAL A 256 -3.31 -3.92 -17.37
C VAL A 256 -2.82 -3.14 -18.60
N SER A 257 -3.47 -2.03 -18.95
CA SER A 257 -3.05 -1.20 -20.08
C SER A 257 -1.68 -0.56 -19.86
N LEU A 258 -1.46 0.04 -18.67
CA LEU A 258 -0.18 0.65 -18.34
C LEU A 258 0.94 -0.38 -18.21
N ALA A 259 0.66 -1.51 -17.56
CA ALA A 259 1.62 -2.59 -17.43
C ALA A 259 2.07 -3.13 -18.79
N ALA A 260 1.13 -3.31 -19.73
CA ALA A 260 1.47 -3.72 -21.09
C ALA A 260 2.27 -2.66 -21.89
N GLU A 261 2.05 -1.37 -21.63
CA GLU A 261 2.77 -0.27 -22.29
C GLU A 261 4.21 -0.13 -21.78
N TYR A 262 4.41 -0.32 -20.48
CA TYR A 262 5.68 -0.09 -19.79
C TYR A 262 6.45 -1.38 -19.41
N ASP A 263 5.98 -2.56 -19.85
CA ASP A 263 6.60 -3.87 -19.59
C ASP A 263 6.67 -4.22 -18.09
N LEU A 264 5.56 -3.97 -17.39
CA LEU A 264 5.39 -4.25 -15.95
C LEU A 264 4.48 -5.45 -15.72
N GLU A 265 4.50 -5.99 -14.51
CA GLU A 265 3.43 -6.86 -13.98
C GLU A 265 2.26 -6.00 -13.49
N SER A 266 1.04 -6.50 -13.68
CA SER A 266 -0.19 -5.87 -13.20
C SER A 266 -0.73 -6.56 -11.95
N GLN A 267 -1.24 -5.79 -10.99
CA GLN A 267 -1.81 -6.31 -9.74
C GLN A 267 -3.09 -5.59 -9.32
N ILE A 268 -4.07 -6.36 -8.82
CA ILE A 268 -5.32 -5.82 -8.25
C ILE A 268 -5.59 -6.39 -6.86
N TRP A 269 -5.98 -5.51 -5.93
CA TRP A 269 -6.38 -5.87 -4.57
C TRP A 269 -7.90 -5.84 -4.38
N ILE A 270 -8.44 -6.92 -3.82
CA ILE A 270 -9.85 -7.10 -3.50
C ILE A 270 -10.08 -6.76 -2.02
N GLN A 271 -11.16 -6.00 -1.77
CA GLN A 271 -11.54 -5.59 -0.42
C GLN A 271 -11.97 -6.80 0.43
N GLY A 272 -11.22 -7.09 1.50
CA GLY A 272 -11.55 -8.09 2.53
C GLY A 272 -11.91 -7.49 3.89
N PHE A 273 -12.17 -6.18 3.97
CA PHE A 273 -12.38 -5.44 5.22
C PHE A 273 -13.57 -4.47 5.16
N ARG A 274 -14.16 -4.16 6.33
CA ARG A 274 -15.28 -3.22 6.54
C ARG A 274 -16.52 -3.48 5.68
N LEU A 275 -16.67 -4.70 5.16
CA LEU A 275 -17.85 -5.06 4.37
C LEU A 275 -19.02 -5.46 5.28
N SER A 276 -20.22 -5.03 4.88
CA SER A 276 -21.47 -5.45 5.52
C SER A 276 -21.75 -6.95 5.35
N GLY A 277 -22.70 -7.52 6.08
CA GLY A 277 -23.02 -8.96 5.97
C GLY A 277 -24.06 -9.29 4.90
N GLY A 278 -24.25 -10.58 4.65
CA GLY A 278 -25.34 -11.11 3.82
C GLY A 278 -25.00 -11.31 2.34
N GLU A 279 -25.97 -11.85 1.60
CA GLU A 279 -25.79 -12.33 0.23
C GLU A 279 -25.31 -11.26 -0.76
N LYS A 280 -25.69 -9.99 -0.55
CA LYS A 280 -25.25 -8.87 -1.40
C LYS A 280 -23.72 -8.73 -1.34
N THR A 281 -23.14 -8.67 -0.15
CA THR A 281 -21.69 -8.54 0.03
C THR A 281 -20.95 -9.73 -0.58
N VAL A 282 -21.41 -10.95 -0.30
CA VAL A 282 -20.78 -12.17 -0.86
C VAL A 282 -20.77 -12.11 -2.39
N ARG A 283 -21.89 -11.67 -3.00
CA ARG A 283 -21.96 -11.49 -4.45
C ARG A 283 -21.00 -10.39 -4.93
N GLU A 284 -20.92 -9.26 -4.25
CA GLU A 284 -20.03 -8.15 -4.62
C GLU A 284 -18.56 -8.56 -4.61
N VAL A 285 -18.11 -9.31 -3.59
CA VAL A 285 -16.74 -9.84 -3.51
C VAL A 285 -16.46 -10.78 -4.66
N ARG A 286 -17.42 -11.65 -5.01
CA ARG A 286 -17.27 -12.56 -6.14
C ARG A 286 -17.17 -11.82 -7.48
N GLU A 287 -18.05 -10.83 -7.67
CA GLU A 287 -18.07 -9.99 -8.87
C GLU A 287 -16.77 -9.17 -9.01
N ALA A 288 -16.26 -8.61 -7.91
CA ALA A 288 -14.96 -7.90 -7.90
C ALA A 288 -13.80 -8.85 -8.25
N THR A 289 -13.74 -10.03 -7.62
CA THR A 289 -12.66 -11.00 -7.85
C THR A 289 -12.67 -11.48 -9.29
N ARG A 290 -13.85 -11.83 -9.84
CA ARG A 290 -13.98 -12.18 -11.26
C ARG A 290 -13.60 -11.05 -12.19
N ALA A 291 -14.01 -9.81 -11.89
CA ALA A 291 -13.66 -8.65 -12.71
C ALA A 291 -12.14 -8.47 -12.85
N ALA A 292 -11.38 -8.70 -11.77
CA ALA A 292 -9.92 -8.68 -11.80
C ALA A 292 -9.34 -9.84 -12.62
N VAL A 293 -9.77 -11.08 -12.33
CA VAL A 293 -9.29 -12.30 -12.98
C VAL A 293 -9.59 -12.31 -14.49
N ASP A 294 -10.85 -12.07 -14.87
CA ASP A 294 -11.30 -12.04 -16.28
C ASP A 294 -10.71 -10.84 -17.03
N GLY A 295 -10.31 -9.79 -16.31
CA GLY A 295 -9.61 -8.63 -16.84
C GLY A 295 -8.16 -8.90 -17.24
N GLY A 296 -7.61 -10.07 -16.88
CA GLY A 296 -6.29 -10.53 -17.33
C GLY A 296 -5.12 -9.92 -16.58
N VAL A 297 -5.32 -9.52 -15.32
CA VAL A 297 -4.25 -9.07 -14.43
C VAL A 297 -3.27 -10.21 -14.13
N ASP A 298 -1.98 -9.89 -13.93
CA ASP A 298 -0.95 -10.90 -13.64
C ASP A 298 -1.12 -11.48 -12.23
N SER A 299 -1.52 -10.64 -11.27
CA SER A 299 -1.75 -11.03 -9.88
C SER A 299 -3.02 -10.46 -9.24
N VAL A 300 -3.71 -11.26 -8.42
CA VAL A 300 -4.91 -10.85 -7.67
C VAL A 300 -4.71 -11.13 -6.19
N PHE A 301 -4.76 -10.08 -5.37
CA PHE A 301 -4.62 -10.16 -3.93
C PHE A 301 -5.92 -9.79 -3.22
N MET A 302 -6.09 -10.25 -1.98
CA MET A 302 -7.10 -9.71 -1.06
C MET A 302 -6.42 -9.04 0.13
N TRP A 303 -6.81 -7.79 0.44
CA TRP A 303 -6.45 -7.18 1.71
C TRP A 303 -7.38 -7.69 2.81
N GLY A 304 -6.81 -8.41 3.77
CA GLY A 304 -7.52 -8.89 4.95
C GLY A 304 -7.78 -10.40 4.96
N TYR A 305 -6.75 -11.21 5.23
CA TYR A 305 -6.94 -12.65 5.43
C TYR A 305 -8.06 -12.93 6.45
N ASP A 306 -8.84 -13.99 6.17
CA ASP A 306 -10.02 -14.36 6.96
C ASP A 306 -10.99 -13.18 7.20
N GLY A 307 -11.09 -12.24 6.25
CA GLY A 307 -12.02 -11.09 6.31
C GLY A 307 -11.71 -10.10 7.44
N CYS A 308 -10.43 -9.93 7.78
CA CYS A 308 -9.94 -9.11 8.89
C CYS A 308 -10.49 -9.48 10.27
N ARG A 309 -10.91 -10.74 10.50
CA ARG A 309 -11.53 -11.16 11.77
C ARG A 309 -10.71 -10.83 13.02
N SER A 310 -9.39 -10.70 12.91
CA SER A 310 -8.46 -10.39 14.01
C SER A 310 -8.35 -8.89 14.33
N ILE A 311 -8.79 -7.99 13.43
CA ILE A 311 -8.78 -6.53 13.64
C ILE A 311 -10.24 -6.04 13.69
N SER A 312 -10.81 -5.98 14.90
CA SER A 312 -12.24 -5.75 15.11
C SER A 312 -12.79 -4.44 14.53
N SER A 313 -11.96 -3.39 14.38
CA SER A 313 -12.36 -2.09 13.83
C SER A 313 -12.54 -2.10 12.31
N ILE A 314 -11.96 -3.08 11.62
CA ILE A 314 -12.05 -3.23 10.16
C ILE A 314 -12.59 -4.60 9.73
N ALA A 315 -12.92 -5.48 10.67
CA ALA A 315 -13.47 -6.79 10.36
C ALA A 315 -14.74 -6.68 9.50
N CYS A 316 -14.88 -7.59 8.53
CA CYS A 316 -16.16 -7.78 7.85
C CYS A 316 -17.22 -8.26 8.85
N ALA A 317 -18.49 -7.97 8.58
CA ALA A 317 -19.58 -8.46 9.43
C ALA A 317 -19.70 -10.01 9.40
N GLU A 318 -19.35 -10.62 8.25
CA GLU A 318 -19.31 -12.08 8.05
C GLU A 318 -17.95 -12.49 7.43
N PRO A 319 -16.85 -12.50 8.22
CA PRO A 319 -15.49 -12.63 7.68
C PRO A 319 -15.23 -13.91 6.89
N GLU A 320 -15.73 -15.05 7.37
CA GLU A 320 -15.57 -16.34 6.69
C GLU A 320 -16.30 -16.39 5.34
N ALA A 321 -17.46 -15.73 5.25
CA ALA A 321 -18.23 -15.68 4.00
C ALA A 321 -17.50 -14.83 2.94
N VAL A 322 -16.93 -13.70 3.35
CA VAL A 322 -16.11 -12.83 2.47
C VAL A 322 -14.84 -13.54 2.02
N TRP A 323 -14.12 -14.19 2.95
CA TRP A 323 -12.90 -14.93 2.64
C TRP A 323 -13.14 -16.04 1.63
N ASN A 324 -14.17 -16.87 1.85
CA ASN A 324 -14.51 -17.94 0.92
C ASN A 324 -15.04 -17.40 -0.42
N ALA A 325 -15.76 -16.28 -0.43
CA ALA A 325 -16.22 -15.65 -1.66
C ALA A 325 -15.07 -15.26 -2.60
N TYR A 326 -13.95 -14.79 -2.04
CA TYR A 326 -12.73 -14.50 -2.77
C TYR A 326 -12.07 -15.77 -3.30
N LEU A 327 -11.77 -16.72 -2.40
CA LEU A 327 -11.06 -17.95 -2.77
C LEU A 327 -11.81 -18.80 -3.79
N ASP A 328 -13.15 -18.82 -3.76
CA ASP A 328 -13.97 -19.60 -4.68
C ASP A 328 -13.95 -19.07 -6.13
N GLU A 329 -13.53 -17.83 -6.36
CA GLU A 329 -13.46 -17.21 -7.68
C GLU A 329 -12.04 -17.17 -8.25
N LEU A 330 -11.05 -17.57 -7.46
CA LEU A 330 -9.68 -17.67 -7.92
C LEU A 330 -9.50 -18.87 -8.87
N PRO A 331 -8.68 -18.74 -9.93
CA PRO A 331 -8.30 -19.88 -10.77
C PRO A 331 -7.64 -21.00 -9.97
N VAL A 332 -8.03 -22.25 -10.24
CA VAL A 332 -7.36 -23.43 -9.66
C VAL A 332 -5.95 -23.54 -10.24
N VAL A 333 -4.94 -23.47 -9.36
CA VAL A 333 -3.51 -23.59 -9.68
C VAL A 333 -3.08 -25.04 -9.75
#